data_AF-A0A3D5VI40-F1
#
_entry.id   AF-A0A3D5VI40-F1
#
_cell.length_a   1.000
_cell.length_b   1.000
_cell.length_c   1.000
_cell.angle_alpha   90.00
_cell.angle_beta   90.00
_cell.angle_gamma   90.00
#
_symmetry.space_group_name_H-M   'P 1'
#
loop_
_entity.id
_entity.type
_entity.pdbx_description
1 polymer ?
#
loop_
_entity_poly.entity_id
_entity_poly.type
_entity_poly.pdbx_seq_one_letter_code
_entity_poly.pdbx_strand_id
1 'polypeptide(L)' 'MKDIHLFAGANSAQGFCSHYQYLAMDSFKRVYILKGGPGTGKSTIIKEVARQIHFPLEKYHCTADAKSL' A
#
# COMPACT_ATOMS: atom_id res chain seq x y z
N MET A 1 6.33 2.65 18.71
CA MET A 1 5.06 2.27 18.05
C MET A 1 5.40 1.53 16.76
N LYS A 2 4.65 0.51 16.37
CA LYS A 2 5.02 -0.44 15.30
C LYS A 2 4.15 -0.21 14.07
N ASP A 3 4.76 -0.17 12.88
CA ASP A 3 4.03 -0.12 11.62
C ASP A 3 3.15 -1.37 11.45
N ILE A 4 2.04 -1.20 10.74
CA ILE A 4 1.20 -2.33 10.33
C ILE A 4 1.33 -2.56 8.82
N HIS A 5 1.44 -3.84 8.45
CA HIS A 5 1.58 -4.28 7.08
C HIS A 5 0.34 -5.06 6.68
N LEU A 6 -0.31 -4.65 5.60
CA LEU A 6 -1.62 -5.12 5.18
C LEU A 6 -1.62 -5.47 3.70
N PHE A 7 -2.52 -6.40 3.32
CA PHE A 7 -2.91 -6.63 1.93
C PHE A 7 -4.38 -6.26 1.81
N ALA A 8 -4.71 -5.39 0.85
CA ALA A 8 -6.10 -4.98 0.61
C ALA A 8 -6.90 -6.01 -0.21
N GLY A 9 -6.30 -7.14 -0.57
CA GLY A 9 -7.01 -8.24 -1.20
C GLY A 9 -6.24 -9.55 -1.08
N ALA A 10 -6.97 -10.65 -1.09
CA ALA A 10 -6.42 -12.00 -0.98
C ALA A 10 -7.42 -13.03 -1.55
N ASN A 11 -6.95 -14.26 -1.80
CA ASN A 11 -7.84 -15.37 -2.17
C ASN A 11 -8.22 -16.18 -0.92
N SER A 12 -9.51 -16.47 -0.80
CA SER A 12 -10.08 -17.37 0.21
C SER A 12 -10.68 -18.62 -0.45
N ALA A 13 -11.17 -19.55 0.36
CA ALA A 13 -11.93 -20.70 -0.14
C ALA A 13 -13.22 -20.31 -0.88
N GLN A 14 -13.75 -19.09 -0.66
CA GLN A 14 -14.92 -18.57 -1.38
C GLN A 14 -14.55 -17.68 -2.59
N GLY A 15 -13.26 -17.58 -2.94
CA GLY A 15 -12.78 -16.74 -4.04
C GLY A 15 -12.06 -15.47 -3.57
N PHE A 16 -11.93 -14.49 -4.46
CA PHE A 16 -11.18 -13.25 -4.21
C PHE A 16 -11.91 -12.33 -3.23
N CYS A 17 -11.24 -12.01 -2.12
CA CYS A 17 -11.68 -11.03 -1.13
C CYS A 17 -11.03 -9.68 -1.45
N SER A 18 -11.86 -8.66 -1.66
CA SER A 18 -11.41 -7.29 -1.95
C SER A 18 -11.79 -6.34 -0.81
N HIS A 19 -10.80 -5.69 -0.24
CA HIS A 19 -10.91 -4.66 0.79
C HIS A 19 -10.43 -3.29 0.30
N TYR A 20 -10.17 -3.13 -1.01
CA TYR A 20 -9.73 -1.86 -1.60
C TYR A 20 -10.73 -0.72 -1.39
N GLN A 21 -12.02 -1.02 -1.22
CA GLN A 21 -13.05 -0.03 -0.90
C GLN A 21 -12.83 0.68 0.45
N TYR A 22 -12.02 0.09 1.34
CA TYR A 22 -11.66 0.69 2.63
C TYR A 22 -10.35 1.49 2.55
N LEU A 23 -9.60 1.36 1.45
CA LEU A 23 -8.50 2.27 1.16
C LEU A 23 -9.08 3.60 0.73
N ALA A 24 -8.63 4.70 1.33
CA ALA A 24 -9.11 6.04 1.03
C ALA A 24 -10.56 6.31 1.42
N MET A 25 -10.84 6.20 2.72
CA MET A 25 -11.97 6.91 3.31
C MET A 25 -11.77 8.42 3.13
N ASP A 26 -12.87 9.19 3.14
CA ASP A 26 -12.94 10.66 2.96
C ASP A 26 -12.07 11.50 3.95
N SER A 27 -11.27 10.84 4.79
CA SER A 27 -10.40 11.43 5.80
C SER A 27 -9.02 11.86 5.29
N PHE A 28 -8.66 11.56 4.04
CA PHE A 28 -7.37 11.98 3.49
C PHE A 28 -7.32 13.48 3.17
N LYS A 29 -6.48 14.21 3.90
CA LYS A 29 -6.24 15.64 3.67
C LYS A 29 -5.49 15.92 2.35
N ARG A 30 -4.66 14.98 1.89
CA ARG A 30 -3.85 15.07 0.66
C ARG A 30 -3.60 13.68 0.10
N VAL A 31 -3.63 13.56 -1.23
CA VAL A 31 -3.36 12.31 -1.96
C VAL A 31 -2.31 12.58 -3.02
N TYR A 32 -1.30 11.71 -3.08
CA TYR A 32 -0.25 11.73 -4.10
C TYR A 32 -0.33 10.45 -4.93
N ILE A 33 -0.33 10.58 -6.25
CA ILE A 33 -0.38 9.46 -7.19
C ILE A 33 0.92 9.42 -7.98
N LEU A 34 1.71 8.36 -7.76
CA LEU A 34 2.95 8.12 -8.49
C LEU A 34 2.67 7.22 -9.71
N LYS A 35 2.76 7.79 -10.92
CA LYS A 35 2.56 7.07 -12.18
C LYS A 35 3.91 6.67 -12.82
N GLY A 36 3.94 5.51 -13.47
CA GLY A 36 5.11 5.02 -14.20
C GLY A 36 5.00 3.54 -14.56
N GLY A 37 5.70 3.11 -15.62
CA GLY A 37 5.71 1.72 -16.08
C GLY A 37 6.32 0.73 -15.08
N PRO A 38 6.24 -0.59 -15.33
CA PRO A 38 6.94 -1.59 -14.52
C PRO A 38 8.44 -1.27 -14.40
N GLY A 39 9.04 -1.48 -13.23
CA GLY A 39 10.48 -1.26 -13.02
C GLY A 39 10.95 0.20 -12.89
N THR A 40 10.09 1.21 -13.00
CA THR A 40 10.49 2.63 -12.91
C THR A 40 10.77 3.15 -11.49
N GLY A 41 10.97 2.26 -10.50
CA GLY A 41 11.34 2.65 -9.14
C GLY A 41 10.22 3.19 -8.25
N LYS A 42 8.94 3.06 -8.63
CA LYS A 42 7.80 3.56 -7.84
C LYS A 42 7.80 3.05 -6.41
N SER A 43 7.89 1.74 -6.24
CA SER A 43 7.96 1.07 -4.94
C SER A 43 9.18 1.51 -4.13
N THR A 44 10.31 1.75 -4.80
CA THR A 44 11.53 2.27 -4.16
C THR A 44 11.30 3.65 -3.56
N ILE A 45 10.65 4.56 -4.30
CA ILE A 45 10.32 5.90 -3.84
C ILE A 45 9.36 5.83 -2.63
N ILE A 46 8.31 5.01 -2.71
CA ILE A 46 7.34 4.84 -1.62
C ILE A 46 8.05 4.31 -0.35
N LYS A 47 8.90 3.28 -0.49
CA LYS A 47 9.71 2.74 0.62
C LYS A 47 10.63 3.78 1.25
N GLU A 48 11.23 4.65 0.43
CA GLU A 48 12.12 5.71 0.91
C GLU A 48 11.35 6.77 1.70
N VAL A 49 10.23 7.26 1.16
CA VAL A 49 9.35 8.20 1.85
C VAL A 49 8.86 7.63 3.18
N ALA A 50 8.43 6.37 3.19
CA ALA A 50 7.97 5.70 4.40
C ALA A 50 9.08 5.59 5.47
N ARG A 51 10.36 5.45 5.08
CA ARG A 51 11.49 5.38 6.01
C ARG A 51 11.77 6.72 6.70
N GLN A 52 11.41 7.83 6.05
CA GLN A 52 11.63 9.18 6.59
C GLN A 52 10.51 9.66 7.51
N ILE A 53 9.39 8.93 7.60
CA ILE A 53 8.26 9.26 8.46
C ILE A 53 8.41 8.56 9.81
N HIS A 54 8.36 9.33 10.90
CA HIS A 54 8.54 8.84 12.28
C HIS A 54 7.20 8.65 13.04
N PHE A 55 6.08 8.60 12.32
CA PHE A 55 4.76 8.29 12.84
C PHE A 55 4.33 6.89 12.41
N PRO A 56 3.43 6.21 13.13
CA PRO A 56 2.94 4.89 12.73
C PRO A 56 2.35 4.92 11.32
N LEU A 57 2.76 3.98 10.48
CA LEU A 57 2.28 3.86 9.11
C LEU A 57 1.42 2.61 8.91
N GLU A 58 0.34 2.75 8.14
CA GLU A 58 -0.34 1.64 7.51
C GLU A 58 0.24 1.43 6.11
N LYS A 59 0.89 0.28 5.92
CA LYS A 59 1.56 -0.07 4.66
C LYS A 59 0.76 -1.13 3.94
N TYR A 60 0.18 -0.76 2.81
CA TYR A 60 -0.59 -1.68 1.97
C TYR A 60 0.28 -2.18 0.81
N HIS A 61 0.54 -3.49 0.79
CA HIS A 61 1.37 -4.13 -0.24
C HIS A 61 0.57 -4.44 -1.49
N CYS A 62 1.27 -4.56 -2.62
CA CYS A 62 0.67 -5.06 -3.85
C CYS A 62 0.25 -6.53 -3.68
N THR A 63 -1.01 -6.84 -3.97
CA THR A 63 -1.56 -8.20 -3.85
C THR A 63 -1.02 -9.16 -4.91
N ALA A 64 -0.50 -8.63 -6.03
CA ALA A 64 0.16 -9.40 -7.07
C ALA A 64 1.67 -9.63 -6.81
N ASP A 65 2.29 -8.82 -5.94
CA ASP A 65 3.71 -8.94 -5.61
C ASP A 65 3.96 -8.49 -4.16
N ALA A 66 4.05 -9.46 -3.25
CA ALA A 66 4.27 -9.22 -1.82
C ALA A 66 5.63 -8.57 -1.49
N LYS A 67 6.59 -8.53 -2.43
CA LYS A 67 7.86 -7.82 -2.25
C LYS A 67 7.78 -6.35 -2.72
N SER A 68 6.70 -6.01 -3.42
CA SER A 68 6.38 -4.66 -3.87
C SER A 68 5.58 -3.94 -2.80
N LEU A 69 6.22 -2.91 -2.22
CA LEU A 69 5.63 -1.96 -1.27
C LEU A 69 5.42 -0.63 -1.98
#